data_AF-A0A7W8WD06-F1
#
_entry.id   AF-A0A7W8WD06-F1
#
_cell.length_a   1.000
_cell.length_b   1.000
_cell.length_c   1.000
_cell.angle_alpha   90.00
_cell.angle_beta   90.00
_cell.angle_gamma   90.00
#
_symmetry.space_group_name_H-M   'P 1'
#
loop_
_entity.id
_entity.type
_entity.pdbx_description
1 polymer ?
#
loop_
_entity_poly.entity_id
_entity_poly.type
_entity_poly.pdbx_seq_one_letter_code
_entity_poly.pdbx_strand_id
1 'polypeptide(L)'
;MKIIEDGNFSGWLRITLYAVGLAIFVGGLAFDWLPRWARMAGFLLGFGMMALGGFSSRAHMLHIKPFDNSYKKARKSYERDDDGSNK
;
A
#
# COMPACT_ATOMS: atom_id res chain seq x y z
N MET A 1 6.73 10.02 12.00
CA MET A 1 6.11 10.00 10.65
C MET A 1 5.03 8.93 10.64
N LYS A 2 3.82 9.21 10.14
CA LYS A 2 2.75 8.20 10.06
C LYS A 2 2.92 7.38 8.78
N ILE A 3 2.81 6.05 8.90
CA ILE A 3 2.91 5.09 7.78
C ILE A 3 1.62 5.10 6.95
N ILE A 4 0.48 5.27 7.63
CA ILE A 4 -0.86 5.35 7.03
C ILE A 4 -1.41 6.76 7.25
N GLU A 5 -1.86 7.38 6.17
CA GLU A 5 -2.44 8.71 6.14
C GLU A 5 -3.68 8.69 5.24
N ASP A 6 -4.79 9.19 5.78
CA ASP A 6 -6.09 9.17 5.12
C ASP A 6 -6.52 7.79 4.58
N GLY A 7 -6.27 6.73 5.37
CA GLY A 7 -6.66 5.36 5.02
C GLY A 7 -5.89 4.75 3.84
N ASN A 8 -4.79 5.35 3.42
CA ASN A 8 -3.83 4.78 2.48
C ASN A 8 -2.41 4.95 3.02
N PHE A 9 -1.38 4.41 2.35
CA PHE A 9 0.01 4.74 2.68
C PHE A 9 0.25 6.25 2.57
N SER A 10 1.12 6.80 3.43
CA SER A 10 1.48 8.21 3.34
C SER A 10 2.11 8.53 1.98
N GLY A 11 1.89 9.75 1.47
CA GLY A 11 2.37 10.13 0.13
C GLY A 11 3.88 9.91 -0.03
N TRP A 12 4.65 10.26 1.00
CA TRP A 12 6.09 10.00 1.06
C TRP A 12 6.42 8.51 0.98
N LEU A 13 5.72 7.66 1.75
CA LEU A 13 5.96 6.22 1.73
C LEU A 13 5.71 5.63 0.34
N ARG A 14 4.66 6.07 -0.36
CA ARG A 14 4.36 5.61 -1.73
C ARG A 14 5.49 5.94 -2.71
N ILE A 15 6.00 7.17 -2.64
CA ILE A 15 7.11 7.64 -3.48
C ILE A 15 8.38 6.84 -3.16
N THR A 16 8.70 6.67 -1.89
CA THR A 16 9.88 5.90 -1.47
C THR A 16 9.79 4.45 -1.91
N LEU A 17 8.62 3.79 -1.72
CA LEU A 17 8.44 2.40 -2.14
C LEU A 17 8.65 2.24 -3.65
N TYR A 18 8.13 3.18 -4.44
CA TYR A 18 8.30 3.20 -5.89
C TYR A 18 9.76 3.43 -6.29
N ALA A 19 10.41 4.45 -5.74
CA ALA A 19 11.79 4.81 -6.09
C ALA A 19 12.78 3.71 -5.68
N VAL A 20 12.63 3.15 -4.48
CA VAL A 20 13.45 2.05 -3.98
C VAL A 20 13.18 0.77 -4.81
N GLY A 21 11.91 0.47 -5.10
CA GLY A 21 11.55 -0.64 -5.95
C GLY A 21 12.20 -0.55 -7.34
N LEU A 22 12.14 0.63 -7.97
CA LEU A 22 12.77 0.88 -9.26
C LEU A 22 14.30 0.73 -9.20
N ALA A 23 14.95 1.24 -8.15
CA ALA A 23 16.39 1.11 -7.96
C ALA A 23 16.82 -0.35 -7.81
N ILE A 24 16.09 -1.14 -7.01
CA ILE A 24 16.35 -2.57 -6.82
C ILE A 24 16.07 -3.35 -8.12
N PHE A 25 15.00 -3.00 -8.83
CA PHE A 25 14.64 -3.62 -10.10
C PHE A 25 15.73 -3.45 -11.15
N VAL A 26 16.19 -2.21 -11.37
CA VAL A 26 17.26 -1.90 -12.34
C VAL A 26 18.59 -2.44 -11.85
N GLY A 27 18.91 -2.29 -10.56
CA GLY A 27 20.14 -2.79 -9.96
C GLY A 27 20.26 -4.31 -10.07
N GLY A 28 19.17 -5.05 -9.85
CA GLY A 28 19.14 -6.51 -9.98
C GLY A 28 19.52 -7.01 -11.38
N LEU A 29 19.30 -6.19 -12.42
CA LEU A 29 19.71 -6.47 -13.79
C LEU A 29 21.14 -5.98 -14.08
N ALA A 30 21.54 -4.83 -13.53
CA ALA A 30 22.80 -4.17 -13.84
C ALA A 30 24.03 -4.82 -13.17
N PHE A 31 23.85 -5.50 -12.03
CA PHE A 31 24.98 -6.04 -11.26
C PHE A 31 25.39 -7.45 -11.70
N ASP A 32 26.32 -7.51 -12.66
CA ASP A 32 26.82 -8.76 -13.25
C ASP A 32 27.72 -9.64 -12.37
N TRP A 33 28.07 -9.17 -11.18
CA TRP A 33 28.81 -9.96 -10.19
C TRP A 33 27.91 -10.74 -9.23
N LEU A 34 26.60 -10.45 -9.18
CA LEU A 34 25.66 -11.14 -8.30
C LEU A 34 25.31 -12.52 -8.86
N PRO A 35 25.09 -13.54 -8.00
CA PRO A 35 24.63 -14.83 -8.45
C PRO A 35 23.22 -14.73 -9.07
N ARG A 36 22.94 -15.58 -10.07
CA ARG A 36 21.69 -15.53 -10.87
C ARG A 36 20.42 -15.51 -10.03
N TRP A 37 20.37 -16.29 -8.95
CA TRP A 37 19.20 -16.35 -8.06
C TRP A 37 18.97 -15.02 -7.31
N ALA A 38 20.03 -14.37 -6.85
CA ALA A 38 19.94 -13.08 -6.17
C ALA A 38 19.48 -11.97 -7.11
N ARG A 39 19.92 -11.98 -8.37
CA ARG A 39 19.41 -11.06 -9.41
C ARG A 39 17.93 -11.26 -9.68
N MET A 40 17.50 -12.52 -9.83
CA MET A 40 16.10 -12.85 -10.07
C MET A 40 15.22 -12.44 -8.89
N ALA A 41 15.69 -12.68 -7.66
CA ALA A 41 15.01 -12.22 -6.46
C ALA A 41 14.94 -10.69 -6.39
N GLY A 42 16.05 -9.99 -6.66
CA GLY A 42 16.10 -8.52 -6.70
C GLY A 42 15.14 -7.95 -7.75
N PHE A 43 15.12 -8.50 -8.96
CA PHE A 43 14.19 -8.10 -10.02
C PHE A 43 12.72 -8.24 -9.57
N LEU A 44 12.33 -9.41 -9.05
CA LEU A 44 10.94 -9.66 -8.62
C LEU A 44 10.55 -8.77 -7.43
N LEU A 45 11.44 -8.61 -6.44
CA LEU A 45 11.19 -7.76 -5.28
C LEU A 45 11.09 -6.28 -5.67
N GLY A 46 12.00 -5.81 -6.52
CA GLY A 46 11.99 -4.44 -7.03
C GLY A 46 10.72 -4.15 -7.81
N PHE A 47 10.32 -5.07 -8.69
CA PHE A 47 9.05 -4.98 -9.43
C PHE A 47 7.84 -4.93 -8.47
N GLY A 48 7.79 -5.81 -7.48
CA GLY A 48 6.71 -5.84 -6.48
C GLY A 48 6.61 -4.54 -5.68
N MET A 49 7.72 -3.99 -5.21
CA MET A 49 7.76 -2.71 -4.50
C MET A 49 7.32 -1.55 -5.40
N MET A 50 7.79 -1.51 -6.64
CA MET A 50 7.39 -0.50 -7.62
C MET A 50 5.89 -0.56 -7.89
N ALA A 51 5.34 -1.75 -8.10
CA ALA A 51 3.91 -1.97 -8.29
C ALA A 51 3.10 -1.52 -7.08
N LEU A 52 3.49 -1.90 -5.87
CA LEU A 52 2.82 -1.49 -4.62
C LEU A 52 2.81 0.03 -4.43
N GLY A 53 3.93 0.71 -4.71
CA GLY A 53 4.03 2.18 -4.65
C GLY A 53 3.14 2.85 -5.71
N GLY A 54 3.15 2.32 -6.93
CA GLY A 54 2.33 2.83 -8.03
C GLY A 54 0.82 2.64 -7.80
N PHE A 55 0.39 1.44 -7.38
CA PHE A 55 -1.01 1.15 -7.11
C PHE A 55 -1.56 1.92 -5.93
N SER A 56 -0.80 2.04 -4.84
CA SER A 56 -1.20 2.88 -3.71
C SER A 56 -1.31 4.36 -4.10
N SER A 57 -0.44 4.85 -4.98
CA SER A 57 -0.57 6.22 -5.53
C SER A 57 -1.84 6.41 -6.35
N ARG A 58 -2.16 5.46 -7.24
CA ARG A 58 -3.43 5.48 -8.01
C ARG A 58 -4.65 5.37 -7.11
N ALA A 59 -4.63 4.50 -6.10
CA ALA A 59 -5.73 4.36 -5.14
C ALA A 59 -6.05 5.70 -4.47
N HIS A 60 -5.03 6.47 -4.09
CA HIS A 60 -5.23 7.81 -3.55
C HIS A 60 -5.85 8.79 -4.57
N MET A 61 -5.42 8.76 -5.83
CA MET A 61 -6.03 9.59 -6.89
C MET A 61 -7.49 9.24 -7.12
N LEU A 62 -7.86 7.97 -6.93
CA LEU A 62 -9.23 7.46 -7.02
C LEU A 62 -10.02 7.62 -5.70
N HIS A 63 -9.45 8.29 -4.69
CA HIS A 63 -10.02 8.42 -3.34
C HIS A 63 -10.36 7.07 -2.66
N ILE A 64 -9.70 5.99 -3.07
CA ILE A 64 -9.81 4.67 -2.46
C ILE A 64 -8.93 4.64 -1.21
N LYS A 65 -9.55 4.33 -0.07
CA LYS A 65 -8.91 4.29 1.24
C LYS A 65 -8.89 2.85 1.79
N PRO A 66 -7.98 1.98 1.32
CA PRO A 66 -8.00 0.55 1.63
C PRO A 66 -7.81 0.21 3.12
N PHE A 67 -7.25 1.14 3.89
CA PHE A 67 -7.02 0.98 5.33
C PHE A 67 -7.95 1.88 6.18
N ASP A 68 -8.97 2.51 5.58
CA ASP A 68 -9.92 3.31 6.34
C ASP A 68 -11.00 2.44 7.00
N ASN A 69 -11.51 2.89 8.13
CA ASN A 69 -12.53 2.21 8.92
C ASN A 69 -13.94 2.78 8.69
N SER A 70 -14.11 3.66 7.68
CA SER A 70 -15.38 4.26 7.28
C SER A 70 -16.48 3.21 7.08
N TYR A 71 -16.17 2.06 6.45
CA TYR A 71 -17.14 0.98 6.27
C TYR A 71 -17.68 0.41 7.60
N LYS A 72 -16.82 0.17 8.61
CA LYS A 72 -17.31 -0.29 9.93
C LYS A 72 -18.16 0.77 10.61
N LYS A 73 -17.82 2.06 10.47
CA LYS A 73 -18.65 3.16 11.02
C LYS A 73 -20.02 3.23 10.34
N ALA A 74 -20.06 3.14 9.00
CA ALA A 74 -21.31 3.10 8.26
C ALA A 74 -22.18 1.90 8.68
N ARG A 75 -21.57 0.71 8.80
CA ARG A 75 -22.27 -0.49 9.29
C ARG A 75 -22.85 -0.32 10.70
N LYS A 76 -22.08 0.25 11.63
CA LYS A 76 -22.56 0.52 13.00
C LYS A 76 -23.71 1.52 13.04
N SER A 77 -23.75 2.49 12.13
CA SER A 77 -24.88 3.44 12.04
C SER A 77 -26.20 2.79 11.61
N TYR A 78 -26.16 1.58 11.04
CA TYR A 78 -27.35 0.79 10.70
C TYR A 78 -27.71 -0.24 11.77
N GLU A 79 -26.83 -0.53 12.73
CA GLU A 79 -27.21 -1.27 13.92
C GLU A 79 -28.18 -0.38 14.70
N ARG A 80 -29.48 -0.68 14.63
CA ARG A 80 -30.53 0.03 15.38
C ARG A 80 -30.19 -0.06 16.86
N ASP A 81 -30.32 1.05 17.58
CA ASP A 81 -30.38 1.03 19.04
C ASP A 81 -31.57 0.16 19.44
N ASP A 82 -31.29 -1.08 19.85
CA ASP A 82 -32.27 -2.00 20.43
C ASP A 82 -32.61 -1.61 21.90
N ASP A 83 -32.26 -0.39 22.31
CA ASP A 83 -32.61 0.25 23.58
C ASP A 83 -33.88 1.11 23.47
N GLY A 84 -34.81 0.66 22.63
CA GLY A 84 -36.16 1.22 22.48
C GLY A 84 -37.28 0.34 23.04
N SER A 85 -36.97 -0.70 23.84
CA SER A 85 -38.01 -1.51 24.48
C SER A 85 -37.69 -1.86 25.93
N ASN A 86 -37.78 -0.88 26.82
CA ASN A 86 -38.31 -1.15 28.14
C ASN A 86 -39.14 0.06 28.62
N LYS A 87 -40.46 -0.15 28.61
CA LYS A 87 -41.54 0.47 29.39
C LYS A 87 -41.34 1.89 29.94
#